data_AF-Q09618-F1
#
_entry.id   AF-Q09618-F1
#
_cell.length_a   1.000
_cell.length_b   1.000
_cell.length_c   1.000
_cell.angle_alpha   90.00
_cell.angle_beta   90.00
_cell.angle_gamma   90.00
#
_symmetry.space_group_name_H-M   'P 1'
#
loop_
_entity.id
_entity.type
_entity.pdbx_description
1 polymer ?
#
loop_
_entity_poly.entity_id
_entity_poly.type
_entity_poly.pdbx_seq_one_letter_code
_entity_poly.pdbx_strand_id
1 'polypeptide(L)'
;MYRFLSGIKVVEIAGLAPVPHCGMMLADFGADVTVIDKKNPAIEQRLNRGKTMKQLDLKNPEDIKKVRDLCQTSDVLLDPYRPGTLEKMGLDPSTLWNNNKGLIICKISGYGQTGRMSQETGHDINYVALSGMLPTFSGVNATRPWPPANMLADFAGGGLSAAFGILSAIYARSHNGGKGCLLDCSMTEGVAYLSSFVQHYYDQPNLFTDKYALFSGECPIYRTYKTKDDKFVAVGAVEPKFYQNLFKLLNVDGRDLFVNPGKITEDLESRFLQKTRDKWANIFKGQECCVTPVLDIHEVGSYGQHVDRNSFTKTSSNWIANPSPRVWTQDELAALSSKK
;
A
#
# COMPACT_ATOMS: atom_id res chain seq x y z
N MET A 1 6.21 2.84 21.11
CA MET A 1 5.76 2.08 19.93
C MET A 1 4.89 0.95 20.43
N TYR A 2 3.63 0.92 19.99
CA TYR A 2 2.69 -0.09 20.44
C TYR A 2 3.14 -1.46 20.00
N ARG A 3 2.96 -2.42 20.90
CA ARG A 3 3.36 -3.80 20.68
C ARG A 3 2.14 -4.71 20.69
N PHE A 4 1.17 -4.41 19.81
CA PHE A 4 -0.04 -5.22 19.66
C PHE A 4 0.27 -6.68 19.33
N LEU A 5 1.39 -6.90 18.66
CA LEU A 5 1.89 -8.22 18.30
C LEU A 5 3.02 -8.68 19.22
N SER A 6 3.14 -8.09 20.42
CA SER A 6 4.11 -8.55 21.42
C SER A 6 3.89 -10.03 21.71
N GLY A 7 4.95 -10.82 21.56
CA GLY A 7 4.91 -12.27 21.78
C GLY A 7 4.58 -13.09 20.53
N ILE A 8 4.16 -12.45 19.43
CA ILE A 8 4.00 -13.13 18.13
C ILE A 8 5.37 -13.31 17.47
N LYS A 9 5.69 -14.53 17.09
CA LYS A 9 6.95 -14.89 16.40
C LYS A 9 6.70 -15.21 14.93
N VAL A 10 7.49 -14.59 14.06
CA VAL A 10 7.35 -14.72 12.60
C VAL A 10 8.67 -15.19 12.01
N VAL A 11 8.62 -16.28 11.25
CA VAL A 11 9.72 -16.71 10.37
C VAL A 11 9.44 -16.15 8.98
N GLU A 12 10.33 -15.32 8.48
CA GLU A 12 10.23 -14.75 7.13
C GLU A 12 11.29 -15.40 6.25
N ILE A 13 10.88 -16.20 5.25
CA ILE A 13 11.84 -16.64 4.23
C ILE A 13 12.13 -15.46 3.31
N ALA A 14 13.41 -15.15 3.11
CA ALA A 14 13.82 -14.01 2.32
C ALA A 14 13.23 -14.04 0.90
N GLY A 15 12.60 -12.92 0.54
CA GLY A 15 11.95 -12.69 -0.74
C GLY A 15 12.03 -11.23 -1.13
N LEU A 16 11.19 -10.84 -2.09
CA LEU A 16 11.11 -9.46 -2.58
C LEU A 16 9.81 -8.79 -2.16
N ALA A 17 9.82 -7.47 -2.21
CA ALA A 17 8.72 -6.51 -2.04
C ALA A 17 7.55 -6.94 -1.11
N PRO A 18 6.55 -7.74 -1.54
CA PRO A 18 5.41 -8.13 -0.70
C PRO A 18 5.77 -8.76 0.64
N VAL A 19 6.66 -9.76 0.66
CA VAL A 19 7.00 -10.52 1.88
C VAL A 19 7.79 -9.66 2.87
N PRO A 20 8.87 -8.96 2.46
CA PRO A 20 9.56 -8.02 3.33
C PRO A 20 8.67 -6.89 3.82
N HIS A 21 7.75 -6.38 3.00
CA HIS A 21 6.77 -5.39 3.44
C HIS A 21 5.82 -5.94 4.51
N CYS A 22 5.26 -7.13 4.28
CA CYS A 22 4.40 -7.82 5.25
C CYS A 22 5.12 -8.00 6.60
N GLY A 23 6.32 -8.57 6.59
CA GLY A 23 7.12 -8.75 7.81
C GLY A 23 7.48 -7.41 8.48
N MET A 24 7.74 -6.34 7.70
CA MET A 24 8.04 -5.02 8.26
C MET A 24 6.84 -4.45 9.00
N MET A 25 5.63 -4.57 8.42
CA MET A 25 4.40 -4.15 9.08
C MET A 25 4.18 -4.91 10.39
N LEU A 26 4.38 -6.23 10.41
CA LEU A 26 4.23 -7.02 11.65
C LEU A 26 5.26 -6.58 12.71
N ALA A 27 6.52 -6.36 12.32
CA ALA A 27 7.56 -5.86 13.21
C ALA A 27 7.26 -4.46 13.75
N ASP A 28 6.75 -3.55 12.91
CA ASP A 28 6.36 -2.18 13.28
C ASP A 28 5.28 -2.16 14.39
N PHE A 29 4.46 -3.21 14.49
CA PHE A 29 3.44 -3.40 15.54
C PHE A 29 3.86 -4.39 16.65
N GLY A 30 5.14 -4.76 16.70
CA GLY A 30 5.78 -5.43 17.83
C GLY A 30 5.96 -6.95 17.72
N ALA A 31 5.75 -7.55 16.55
CA ALA A 31 6.09 -8.96 16.32
C ALA A 31 7.61 -9.15 16.30
N ASP A 32 8.09 -10.31 16.76
CA ASP A 32 9.48 -10.74 16.60
C ASP A 32 9.65 -11.44 15.25
N VAL A 33 10.20 -10.72 14.28
CA VAL A 33 10.36 -11.20 12.90
C VAL A 33 11.81 -11.61 12.64
N THR A 34 12.02 -12.89 12.38
CA THR A 34 13.31 -13.47 12.01
C THR A 34 13.35 -13.77 10.51
N VAL A 35 14.16 -13.01 9.77
CA VAL A 35 14.40 -13.20 8.34
C VAL A 35 15.43 -14.32 8.13
N ILE A 36 15.08 -15.31 7.32
CA ILE A 36 15.95 -16.40 6.90
C ILE A 36 16.49 -16.09 5.51
N ASP A 37 17.77 -15.76 5.43
CA ASP A 37 18.45 -15.44 4.18
C ASP A 37 19.84 -16.08 4.13
N LYS A 38 20.46 -16.07 2.96
CA LYS A 38 21.85 -16.49 2.80
C LYS A 38 22.80 -15.42 3.33
N LYS A 39 24.02 -15.83 3.67
CA LYS A 39 25.07 -14.93 4.17
C LYS A 39 25.36 -13.73 3.26
N ASN A 40 25.27 -13.93 1.94
CA ASN A 40 25.48 -12.92 0.92
C ASN A 40 24.22 -12.82 0.04
N PRO A 41 23.19 -12.08 0.48
CA PRO A 41 21.98 -11.94 -0.31
C PRO A 41 22.29 -11.21 -1.62
N ALA A 42 21.67 -11.65 -2.72
CA ALA A 42 21.89 -11.04 -4.02
C ALA A 42 21.27 -9.64 -4.15
N ILE A 43 20.27 -9.33 -3.30
CA ILE A 43 19.51 -8.08 -3.32
C ILE A 43 19.57 -7.47 -1.93
N GLU A 44 19.97 -6.20 -1.86
CA GLU A 44 19.96 -5.44 -0.60
C GLU A 44 18.51 -5.24 -0.13
N GLN A 45 18.18 -5.77 1.05
CA GLN A 45 16.84 -5.64 1.63
C GLN A 45 16.76 -4.43 2.58
N ARG A 46 16.01 -3.40 2.16
CA ARG A 46 15.84 -2.14 2.92
C ARG A 46 14.58 -2.09 3.80
N LEU A 47 13.71 -3.10 3.73
CA LEU A 47 12.51 -3.23 4.57
C LEU A 47 12.75 -4.10 5.82
N ASN A 48 13.96 -4.05 6.37
CA ASN A 48 14.38 -4.86 7.52
C ASN A 48 14.27 -4.16 8.88
N ARG A 49 13.71 -2.94 8.95
CA ARG A 49 13.57 -2.23 10.23
C ARG A 49 12.76 -3.08 11.22
N GLY A 50 13.24 -3.17 12.46
CA GLY A 50 12.60 -3.96 13.51
C GLY A 50 12.78 -5.48 13.41
N LYS A 51 13.42 -6.00 12.35
CA LYS A 51 13.62 -7.44 12.14
C LYS A 51 15.01 -7.90 12.56
N THR A 52 15.14 -9.18 12.86
CA THR A 52 16.43 -9.86 13.00
C THR A 52 16.69 -10.75 11.78
N MET A 53 17.96 -11.04 11.48
CA MET A 53 18.35 -11.88 10.35
C MET A 53 19.13 -13.10 10.85
N LYS A 54 18.78 -14.28 10.33
CA LYS A 54 19.50 -15.53 10.56
C LYS A 54 19.99 -16.10 9.23
N GLN A 55 21.31 -16.25 9.14
CA GLN A 55 21.97 -16.73 7.92
C GLN A 55 21.85 -18.25 7.80
N LEU A 56 20.99 -18.75 6.92
CA LEU A 56 20.76 -20.18 6.66
C LEU A 56 20.65 -20.41 5.15
N ASP A 57 21.35 -21.42 4.62
CA ASP A 57 21.20 -21.78 3.20
C ASP A 57 20.09 -22.81 3.03
N LEU A 58 18.96 -22.43 2.42
CA LEU A 58 17.85 -23.33 2.14
C LEU A 58 18.16 -24.45 1.13
N LYS A 59 19.40 -24.53 0.63
CA LYS A 59 19.93 -25.69 -0.11
C LYS A 59 20.57 -26.74 0.79
N ASN A 60 20.90 -26.39 2.03
CA ASN A 60 21.54 -27.27 3.01
C ASN A 60 20.47 -27.97 3.88
N PRO A 61 20.37 -29.31 3.86
CA PRO A 61 19.41 -30.05 4.67
C PRO A 61 19.47 -29.74 6.19
N GLU A 62 20.66 -29.47 6.73
CA GLU A 62 20.82 -29.11 8.15
C GLU A 62 20.25 -27.73 8.47
N ASP A 63 20.35 -26.79 7.53
CA ASP A 63 19.77 -25.46 7.68
C ASP A 63 18.24 -25.51 7.50
N ILE A 64 17.73 -26.35 6.60
CA ILE A 64 16.30 -26.65 6.49
C ILE A 64 15.76 -27.19 7.82
N LYS A 65 16.48 -28.11 8.48
CA LYS A 65 16.11 -28.60 9.82
C LYS A 65 16.02 -27.47 10.84
N LYS A 66 17.00 -26.57 10.87
CA LYS A 66 16.95 -25.38 11.76
C LYS A 66 15.76 -24.47 11.46
N VAL A 67 15.34 -24.33 10.20
CA VAL A 67 14.12 -23.58 9.84
C VAL A 67 12.87 -24.29 10.37
N ARG A 68 12.79 -25.62 10.25
CA ARG A 68 11.68 -26.40 10.85
C ARG A 68 11.61 -26.22 12.37
N ASP A 69 12.76 -26.25 13.05
CA ASP A 69 12.84 -26.06 14.50
C ASP A 69 12.36 -24.65 14.91
N LEU A 70 12.68 -23.62 14.11
CA LEU A 70 12.13 -22.27 14.30
C LEU A 70 10.62 -22.25 14.13
N CYS A 71 10.10 -22.85 13.06
CA CYS A 71 8.66 -22.92 12.78
C CYS A 71 7.89 -23.67 13.89
N GLN A 72 8.52 -24.63 14.58
CA GLN A 72 7.89 -25.35 15.71
C GLN A 72 7.45 -24.43 16.85
N THR A 73 8.16 -23.31 17.06
CA THR A 73 7.90 -22.35 18.15
C THR A 73 7.42 -20.98 17.67
N SER A 74 7.09 -20.87 16.38
CA SER A 74 6.64 -19.63 15.74
C SER A 74 5.14 -19.63 15.49
N ASP A 75 4.56 -18.44 15.33
CA ASP A 75 3.14 -18.27 15.03
C ASP A 75 2.88 -18.17 13.53
N VAL A 76 3.84 -17.62 12.78
CA VAL A 76 3.69 -17.33 11.35
C VAL A 76 4.95 -17.75 10.57
N LEU A 77 4.75 -18.34 9.40
CA LEU A 77 5.76 -18.53 8.36
C LEU A 77 5.35 -17.74 7.11
N LEU A 78 6.20 -16.83 6.63
CA LEU A 78 6.03 -16.13 5.36
C LEU A 78 6.81 -16.84 4.24
N ASP A 79 6.10 -17.25 3.19
CA ASP A 79 6.63 -17.95 2.01
C ASP A 79 6.51 -17.06 0.76
N PRO A 80 7.65 -16.61 0.17
CA PRO A 80 7.68 -15.74 -1.01
C PRO A 80 7.66 -16.51 -2.35
N TYR A 81 7.63 -17.84 -2.33
CA TYR A 81 7.96 -18.63 -3.50
C TYR A 81 6.75 -19.03 -4.35
N ARG A 82 7.06 -19.49 -5.57
CA ARG A 82 6.08 -20.14 -6.44
C ARG A 82 5.52 -21.41 -5.80
N PRO A 83 4.29 -21.82 -6.14
CA PRO A 83 3.64 -22.98 -5.54
C PRO A 83 4.47 -24.25 -5.72
N GLY A 84 4.61 -25.03 -4.64
CA GLY A 84 5.41 -26.25 -4.61
C GLY A 84 6.89 -26.04 -4.26
N THR A 85 7.41 -24.81 -4.20
CA THR A 85 8.83 -24.55 -3.92
C THR A 85 9.19 -24.83 -2.47
N LEU A 86 8.38 -24.35 -1.54
CA LEU A 86 8.55 -24.57 -0.10
C LEU A 86 8.51 -26.08 0.23
N GLU A 87 7.60 -26.80 -0.43
CA GLU A 87 7.42 -28.24 -0.33
C GLU A 87 8.66 -28.99 -0.85
N LYS A 88 9.21 -28.59 -2.00
CA LYS A 88 10.46 -29.16 -2.56
C LYS A 88 11.67 -28.93 -1.65
N MET A 89 11.67 -27.86 -0.85
CA MET A 89 12.70 -27.61 0.17
C MET A 89 12.50 -28.47 1.43
N GLY A 90 11.40 -29.22 1.54
CA GLY A 90 11.06 -30.00 2.72
C GLY A 90 10.41 -29.18 3.84
N LEU A 91 9.87 -28.00 3.53
CA LEU A 91 9.12 -27.16 4.45
C LEU A 91 7.61 -27.23 4.14
N ASP A 92 7.12 -28.40 3.74
CA ASP A 92 5.72 -28.55 3.34
C ASP A 92 4.75 -28.30 4.52
N PRO A 93 3.56 -27.73 4.26
CA PRO A 93 2.58 -27.41 5.31
C PRO A 93 2.20 -28.58 6.20
N SER A 94 2.08 -29.79 5.65
CA SER A 94 1.66 -30.97 6.42
C SER A 94 2.70 -31.36 7.47
N THR A 95 3.98 -31.39 7.09
CA THR A 95 5.09 -31.65 8.01
C THR A 95 5.21 -30.58 9.08
N LEU A 96 5.07 -29.30 8.70
CA LEU A 96 5.13 -28.19 9.66
C LEU A 96 3.99 -28.25 10.68
N TRP A 97 2.75 -28.52 10.25
CA TRP A 97 1.61 -28.63 11.16
C TRP A 97 1.62 -29.85 12.07
N ASN A 98 2.29 -30.94 11.67
CA ASN A 98 2.48 -32.09 12.56
C ASN A 98 3.27 -31.70 13.83
N ASN A 99 4.21 -30.76 13.70
CA ASN A 99 5.02 -30.27 14.83
C ASN A 99 4.44 -29.02 15.49
N ASN A 100 3.67 -28.22 14.75
CA ASN A 100 3.02 -27.01 15.25
C ASN A 100 1.65 -26.79 14.58
N LYS A 101 0.60 -27.31 15.21
CA LYS A 101 -0.79 -27.15 14.73
C LYS A 101 -1.30 -25.71 14.75
N GLY A 102 -0.61 -24.81 15.45
CA GLY A 102 -0.95 -23.39 15.55
C GLY A 102 -0.32 -22.51 14.47
N LEU A 103 0.60 -23.06 13.66
CA LEU A 103 1.36 -22.30 12.67
C LEU A 103 0.46 -21.76 11.55
N ILE A 104 0.53 -20.45 11.32
CA ILE A 104 -0.07 -19.79 10.16
C ILE A 104 0.99 -19.76 9.04
N ILE A 105 0.70 -20.38 7.91
CA ILE A 105 1.60 -20.38 6.75
C ILE A 105 1.02 -19.42 5.71
N CYS A 106 1.66 -18.27 5.52
CA CYS A 106 1.22 -17.26 4.56
C CYS A 106 2.09 -17.32 3.30
N LYS A 107 1.49 -17.80 2.21
CA LYS A 107 2.13 -17.91 0.90
C LYS A 107 1.74 -16.72 0.05
N ILE A 108 2.68 -15.84 -0.25
CA ILE A 108 2.42 -14.63 -1.05
C ILE A 108 2.97 -14.82 -2.45
N SER A 109 2.08 -14.86 -3.45
CA SER A 109 2.46 -15.14 -4.84
C SER A 109 1.66 -14.30 -5.82
N GLY A 110 2.14 -14.17 -7.06
CA GLY A 110 1.50 -13.34 -8.08
C GLY A 110 0.09 -13.75 -8.44
N TYR A 111 -0.09 -15.04 -8.72
CA TYR A 111 -1.31 -15.61 -9.29
C TYR A 111 -2.05 -16.57 -8.33
N GLY A 112 -1.55 -16.78 -7.12
CA GLY A 112 -2.08 -17.74 -6.15
C GLY A 112 -1.45 -19.13 -6.23
N GLN A 113 -1.79 -20.01 -5.28
CA GLN A 113 -1.26 -21.37 -5.21
C GLN A 113 -1.87 -22.35 -6.21
N THR A 114 -2.98 -21.98 -6.85
CA THR A 114 -3.72 -22.84 -7.78
C THR A 114 -4.09 -22.10 -9.08
N GLY A 115 -4.65 -22.83 -10.05
CA GLY A 115 -5.05 -22.27 -11.33
C GLY A 115 -3.95 -22.31 -12.40
N ARG A 116 -4.34 -22.03 -13.65
CA ARG A 116 -3.50 -22.21 -14.85
C ARG A 116 -2.23 -21.38 -14.86
N MET A 117 -2.22 -20.24 -14.16
CA MET A 117 -1.09 -19.31 -14.10
C MET A 117 -0.24 -19.49 -12.83
N SER A 118 -0.57 -20.44 -11.94
CA SER A 118 0.12 -20.61 -10.65
C SER A 118 1.64 -20.82 -10.77
N GLN A 119 2.12 -21.39 -11.87
CA GLN A 119 3.54 -21.61 -12.14
C GLN A 119 4.20 -20.52 -13.01
N GLU A 120 3.40 -19.60 -13.56
CA GLU A 120 3.87 -18.55 -14.46
C GLU A 120 4.72 -17.51 -13.74
N THR A 121 5.62 -16.88 -14.50
CA THR A 121 6.44 -15.76 -13.99
C THR A 121 5.67 -14.45 -14.13
N GLY A 122 5.89 -13.52 -13.21
CA GLY A 122 5.37 -12.16 -13.33
C GLY A 122 6.06 -11.24 -12.33
N HIS A 123 5.74 -9.96 -12.47
CA HIS A 123 5.99 -8.90 -11.49
C HIS A 123 4.72 -8.07 -11.32
N ASP A 124 4.75 -7.10 -10.40
CA ASP A 124 3.61 -6.24 -10.05
C ASP A 124 2.72 -5.87 -11.25
N ILE A 125 3.30 -5.30 -12.32
CA ILE A 125 2.56 -4.87 -13.51
C ILE A 125 1.73 -5.98 -14.17
N ASN A 126 2.21 -7.23 -14.17
CA ASN A 126 1.48 -8.37 -14.74
C ASN A 126 0.25 -8.68 -13.90
N TYR A 127 0.39 -8.62 -12.57
CA TYR A 127 -0.69 -8.90 -11.63
C TYR A 127 -1.74 -7.78 -11.64
N VAL A 128 -1.31 -6.52 -11.67
CA VAL A 128 -2.22 -5.35 -11.81
C VAL A 128 -2.93 -5.36 -13.17
N ALA A 129 -2.26 -5.81 -14.24
CA ALA A 129 -2.90 -5.96 -15.54
C ALA A 129 -4.01 -7.01 -15.52
N LEU A 130 -3.78 -8.16 -14.86
CA LEU A 130 -4.78 -9.22 -14.74
C LEU A 130 -5.87 -8.95 -13.70
N SER A 131 -5.65 -8.02 -12.77
CA SER A 131 -6.69 -7.61 -11.81
C SER A 131 -7.83 -6.82 -12.46
N GLY A 132 -7.67 -6.42 -13.73
CA GLY A 132 -8.62 -5.62 -14.50
C GLY A 132 -8.51 -4.11 -14.29
N MET A 133 -7.54 -3.64 -13.49
CA MET A 133 -7.54 -2.26 -12.99
C MET A 133 -6.48 -1.35 -13.58
N LEU A 134 -5.46 -1.90 -14.25
CA LEU A 134 -4.37 -1.10 -14.80
C LEU A 134 -4.85 0.06 -15.71
N PRO A 135 -5.81 -0.13 -16.64
CA PRO A 135 -6.32 0.97 -17.45
C PRO A 135 -7.03 2.05 -16.63
N THR A 136 -7.85 1.65 -15.65
CA THR A 136 -8.60 2.57 -14.78
C THR A 136 -7.66 3.48 -14.00
N PHE A 137 -6.57 2.95 -13.44
CA PHE A 137 -5.61 3.77 -12.68
C PHE A 137 -4.79 4.72 -13.56
N SER A 138 -4.64 4.43 -14.84
CA SER A 138 -3.83 5.22 -15.76
C SER A 138 -4.52 6.50 -16.23
N GLY A 139 -5.86 6.53 -16.19
CA GLY A 139 -6.69 7.61 -16.70
C GLY A 139 -7.02 7.48 -18.18
N VAL A 140 -8.12 8.14 -18.59
CA VAL A 140 -8.77 7.96 -19.90
C VAL A 140 -7.95 8.45 -21.10
N ASN A 141 -7.06 9.42 -20.91
CA ASN A 141 -6.22 9.99 -21.97
C ASN A 141 -4.79 9.43 -21.98
N ALA A 142 -4.50 8.44 -21.14
CA ALA A 142 -3.19 7.80 -21.15
C ALA A 142 -2.95 7.11 -22.52
N THR A 143 -1.83 7.43 -23.18
CA THR A 143 -1.47 6.82 -24.47
C THR A 143 -1.22 5.31 -24.39
N ARG A 144 -1.01 4.81 -23.17
CA ARG A 144 -0.98 3.41 -22.76
C ARG A 144 -1.23 3.33 -21.25
N PRO A 145 -1.66 2.18 -20.70
CA PRO A 145 -1.75 2.04 -19.25
C PRO A 145 -0.36 2.14 -18.57
N TRP A 146 -0.24 2.98 -17.55
CA TRP A 146 0.96 3.19 -16.73
C TRP A 146 0.81 2.49 -15.38
N PRO A 147 1.82 1.72 -14.94
CA PRO A 147 1.80 1.13 -13.61
C PRO A 147 2.05 2.21 -12.54
N PRO A 148 1.31 2.23 -11.42
CA PRO A 148 1.58 3.12 -10.30
C PRO A 148 2.78 2.60 -9.48
N ALA A 149 3.97 2.70 -10.08
CA ALA A 149 5.18 1.99 -9.65
C ALA A 149 4.88 0.50 -9.44
N ASN A 150 5.26 -0.07 -8.30
CA ASN A 150 4.81 -1.38 -7.85
C ASN A 150 3.95 -1.29 -6.58
N MET A 151 3.15 -0.21 -6.42
CA MET A 151 2.40 0.06 -5.19
C MET A 151 1.17 -0.82 -4.99
N LEU A 152 0.60 -1.36 -6.06
CA LEU A 152 -0.67 -2.06 -6.00
C LEU A 152 -0.52 -3.54 -5.69
N ALA A 153 0.11 -4.32 -6.57
CA ALA A 153 0.15 -5.76 -6.38
C ALA A 153 1.18 -6.16 -5.33
N ASP A 154 2.41 -5.66 -5.39
CA ASP A 154 3.44 -6.01 -4.41
C ASP A 154 3.05 -5.57 -2.98
N PHE A 155 2.50 -4.36 -2.82
CA PHE A 155 2.27 -3.79 -1.48
C PHE A 155 0.81 -3.84 -1.03
N ALA A 156 -0.14 -3.24 -1.75
CA ALA A 156 -1.53 -3.15 -1.28
C ALA A 156 -2.27 -4.50 -1.36
N GLY A 157 -2.31 -5.11 -2.54
CA GLY A 157 -2.91 -6.43 -2.80
C GLY A 157 -2.05 -7.60 -2.29
N GLY A 158 -0.75 -7.39 -2.12
CA GLY A 158 0.20 -8.38 -1.61
C GLY A 158 0.47 -8.22 -0.12
N GLY A 159 1.52 -7.48 0.23
CA GLY A 159 2.02 -7.42 1.61
C GLY A 159 1.02 -6.95 2.66
N LEU A 160 0.20 -5.93 2.36
CA LEU A 160 -0.84 -5.41 3.26
C LEU A 160 -2.02 -6.40 3.40
N SER A 161 -2.50 -6.95 2.28
CA SER A 161 -3.54 -8.00 2.29
C SER A 161 -3.11 -9.23 3.09
N ALA A 162 -1.86 -9.67 2.91
CA ALA A 162 -1.26 -10.76 3.67
C ALA A 162 -1.16 -10.44 5.17
N ALA A 163 -0.69 -9.23 5.53
CA ALA A 163 -0.64 -8.80 6.92
C ALA A 163 -2.03 -8.80 7.56
N PHE A 164 -3.06 -8.29 6.86
CA PHE A 164 -4.44 -8.34 7.32
C PHE A 164 -4.92 -9.78 7.55
N GLY A 165 -4.69 -10.68 6.57
CA GLY A 165 -5.03 -12.10 6.70
C GLY A 165 -4.35 -12.78 7.88
N ILE A 166 -3.07 -12.48 8.14
CA ILE A 166 -2.31 -12.99 9.29
C ILE A 166 -2.93 -12.51 10.60
N LEU A 167 -3.25 -11.22 10.72
CA LEU A 167 -3.91 -10.68 11.90
C LEU A 167 -5.27 -11.34 12.14
N SER A 168 -6.06 -11.54 11.09
CA SER A 168 -7.34 -12.26 11.16
C SER A 168 -7.16 -13.71 11.59
N ALA A 169 -6.12 -14.40 11.10
CA ALA A 169 -5.81 -15.77 11.48
C ALA A 169 -5.32 -15.89 12.94
N ILE A 170 -4.51 -14.94 13.41
CA ILE A 170 -4.10 -14.84 14.82
C ILE A 170 -5.32 -14.61 15.71
N TYR A 171 -6.23 -13.71 15.32
CA TYR A 171 -7.48 -13.50 16.04
C TYR A 171 -8.37 -14.77 16.02
N ALA A 172 -8.48 -15.46 14.88
CA ALA A 172 -9.23 -16.70 14.80
C ALA A 172 -8.70 -17.80 15.73
N ARG A 173 -7.39 -17.82 16.04
CA ARG A 173 -6.79 -18.77 17.00
C ARG A 173 -7.40 -18.68 18.39
N SER A 174 -7.90 -17.52 18.83
CA SER A 174 -8.58 -17.42 20.13
C SER A 174 -9.96 -18.07 20.16
N HIS A 175 -10.52 -18.41 19.00
CA HIS A 175 -11.89 -18.93 18.84
C HIS A 175 -11.95 -20.33 18.22
N ASN A 176 -10.85 -20.83 17.68
CA ASN A 176 -10.82 -22.11 16.94
C ASN A 176 -9.99 -23.22 17.64
N GLY A 177 -9.69 -23.04 18.93
CA GLY A 177 -8.81 -23.94 19.70
C GLY A 177 -7.33 -23.79 19.40
N GLY A 178 -6.89 -22.60 18.97
CA GLY A 178 -5.48 -22.28 18.72
C GLY A 178 -4.91 -22.79 17.40
N LYS A 179 -5.75 -23.30 16.49
CA LYS A 179 -5.34 -23.89 15.21
C LYS A 179 -4.91 -22.82 14.20
N GLY A 180 -3.79 -23.05 13.54
CA GLY A 180 -3.32 -22.25 12.42
C GLY A 180 -4.06 -22.56 11.12
N CYS A 181 -3.63 -21.93 10.03
CA CYS A 181 -4.19 -22.11 8.70
C CYS A 181 -3.13 -21.80 7.62
N LEU A 182 -3.47 -22.11 6.37
CA LEU A 182 -2.71 -21.63 5.21
C LEU A 182 -3.46 -20.43 4.62
N LEU A 183 -2.73 -19.33 4.44
CA LEU A 183 -3.21 -18.15 3.73
C LEU A 183 -2.58 -18.15 2.33
N ASP A 184 -3.41 -18.35 1.30
CA ASP A 184 -3.01 -18.20 -0.09
C ASP A 184 -3.27 -16.75 -0.51
N CYS A 185 -2.21 -15.95 -0.58
CA CYS A 185 -2.29 -14.53 -0.92
C CYS A 185 -1.86 -14.31 -2.37
N SER A 186 -2.85 -14.33 -3.28
CA SER A 186 -2.68 -13.93 -4.68
C SER A 186 -2.65 -12.40 -4.81
N MET A 187 -1.54 -11.85 -5.29
CA MET A 187 -1.41 -10.39 -5.49
C MET A 187 -2.37 -9.87 -6.55
N THR A 188 -2.68 -10.69 -7.58
CA THR A 188 -3.68 -10.36 -8.60
C THR A 188 -5.07 -10.22 -7.99
N GLU A 189 -5.48 -11.21 -7.17
CA GLU A 189 -6.78 -11.19 -6.48
C GLU A 189 -6.83 -10.10 -5.41
N GLY A 190 -5.72 -9.83 -4.73
CA GLY A 190 -5.63 -8.75 -3.74
C GLY A 190 -5.90 -7.37 -4.34
N VAL A 191 -5.38 -7.08 -5.54
CA VAL A 191 -5.70 -5.82 -6.25
C VAL A 191 -7.14 -5.83 -6.74
N ALA A 192 -7.65 -6.96 -7.23
CA ALA A 192 -9.05 -7.07 -7.63
C ALA A 192 -9.99 -6.83 -6.43
N TYR A 193 -9.68 -7.38 -5.26
CA TYR A 193 -10.44 -7.22 -4.03
C TYR A 193 -10.40 -5.78 -3.51
N LEU A 194 -9.21 -5.14 -3.54
CA LEU A 194 -9.04 -3.73 -3.21
C LEU A 194 -9.91 -2.81 -4.08
N SER A 195 -10.12 -3.20 -5.33
CA SER A 195 -10.92 -2.44 -6.30
C SER A 195 -12.43 -2.72 -6.25
N SER A 196 -12.93 -3.33 -5.18
CA SER A 196 -14.36 -3.62 -5.01
C SER A 196 -15.27 -2.42 -5.23
N PHE A 197 -14.91 -1.21 -4.76
CA PHE A 197 -15.69 0.01 -5.04
C PHE A 197 -15.80 0.29 -6.54
N VAL A 198 -14.67 0.24 -7.27
CA VAL A 198 -14.66 0.47 -8.72
C VAL A 198 -15.53 -0.56 -9.43
N GLN A 199 -15.41 -1.84 -9.06
CA GLN A 199 -16.16 -2.94 -9.68
C GLN A 199 -17.68 -2.81 -9.48
N HIS A 200 -18.14 -2.44 -8.28
CA HIS A 200 -19.58 -2.32 -7.98
C HIS A 200 -20.24 -1.09 -8.61
N TYR A 201 -19.45 -0.06 -8.91
CA TYR A 201 -19.97 1.20 -9.46
C TYR A 201 -19.44 1.48 -10.89
N TYR A 202 -18.87 0.47 -11.57
CA TYR A 202 -18.24 0.64 -12.88
C TYR A 202 -19.25 1.07 -13.96
N ASP A 203 -20.51 0.68 -13.81
CA ASP A 203 -21.62 1.01 -14.70
C ASP A 203 -22.28 2.37 -14.40
N GLN A 204 -21.87 3.05 -13.31
CA GLN A 204 -22.41 4.36 -12.98
C GLN A 204 -21.92 5.41 -13.97
N PRO A 205 -22.84 6.12 -14.65
CA PRO A 205 -22.47 7.20 -15.55
C PRO A 205 -21.64 8.27 -14.85
N ASN A 206 -20.68 8.85 -15.56
CA ASN A 206 -19.81 9.93 -15.08
C ASN A 206 -18.94 9.59 -13.85
N LEU A 207 -18.77 8.32 -13.47
CA LEU A 207 -17.93 7.97 -12.33
C LEU A 207 -16.50 7.56 -12.72
N PHE A 208 -16.35 6.63 -13.67
CA PHE A 208 -15.04 6.10 -14.07
C PHE A 208 -14.72 6.16 -15.56
N THR A 209 -15.71 5.91 -16.45
CA THR A 209 -15.44 5.55 -17.85
C THR A 209 -15.48 6.71 -18.85
N ASP A 210 -16.24 7.76 -18.55
CA ASP A 210 -16.39 8.90 -19.47
C ASP A 210 -15.16 9.80 -19.44
N LYS A 211 -14.92 10.54 -20.53
CA LYS A 211 -13.76 11.44 -20.67
C LYS A 211 -13.60 12.40 -19.48
N TYR A 212 -14.70 12.91 -18.94
CA TYR A 212 -14.70 13.83 -17.78
C TYR A 212 -15.37 13.21 -16.56
N ALA A 213 -15.46 11.88 -16.50
CA ALA A 213 -15.98 11.19 -15.33
C ALA A 213 -15.17 11.57 -14.08
N LEU A 214 -15.81 11.57 -12.91
CA LEU A 214 -15.25 12.12 -11.68
C LEU A 214 -13.86 11.57 -11.36
N PHE A 215 -13.61 10.27 -11.56
CA PHE A 215 -12.33 9.62 -11.29
C PHE A 215 -11.54 9.25 -12.56
N SER A 216 -11.84 9.88 -13.70
CA SER A 216 -11.15 9.64 -14.98
C SER A 216 -9.71 10.19 -15.06
N GLY A 217 -9.35 11.09 -14.13
CA GLY A 217 -8.14 11.91 -14.18
C GLY A 217 -8.31 13.24 -14.94
N GLU A 218 -9.46 13.45 -15.58
CA GLU A 218 -9.71 14.62 -16.44
C GLU A 218 -10.86 15.51 -15.95
N CYS A 219 -11.61 15.08 -14.95
CA CYS A 219 -12.67 15.89 -14.35
C CYS A 219 -12.10 17.23 -13.84
N PRO A 220 -12.68 18.40 -14.20
CA PRO A 220 -12.10 19.69 -13.82
C PRO A 220 -11.94 19.88 -12.31
N ILE A 221 -12.80 19.22 -11.53
CA ILE A 221 -12.84 19.29 -10.06
C ILE A 221 -12.15 18.11 -9.37
N TYR A 222 -11.56 17.18 -10.12
CA TYR A 222 -10.80 16.04 -9.60
C TYR A 222 -9.64 15.69 -10.55
N ARG A 223 -8.56 16.49 -10.49
CA ARG A 223 -7.34 16.32 -11.31
C ARG A 223 -6.17 17.14 -10.76
N THR A 224 -5.01 16.99 -11.38
CA THR A 224 -3.86 17.88 -11.12
C THR A 224 -3.79 19.02 -12.13
N TYR A 225 -3.26 20.16 -11.69
CA TYR A 225 -3.04 21.34 -12.54
C TYR A 225 -1.59 21.82 -12.43
N LYS A 226 -1.00 22.12 -13.58
CA LYS A 226 0.34 22.69 -13.68
C LYS A 226 0.32 24.16 -13.25
N THR A 227 1.39 24.60 -12.60
CA THR A 227 1.53 25.95 -12.03
C THR A 227 2.69 26.72 -12.68
N LYS A 228 2.89 27.98 -12.29
CA LYS A 228 3.90 28.87 -12.89
C LYS A 228 5.33 28.32 -12.85
N ASP A 229 5.67 27.57 -11.81
CA ASP A 229 7.00 26.99 -11.56
C ASP A 229 7.12 25.53 -12.02
N ASP A 230 6.30 25.11 -13.01
CA ASP A 230 6.26 23.76 -13.57
C ASP A 230 5.96 22.63 -12.56
N LYS A 231 5.59 22.98 -11.32
CA LYS A 231 5.05 22.07 -10.31
C LYS A 231 3.53 21.94 -10.42
N PHE A 232 2.93 21.06 -9.62
CA PHE A 232 1.50 20.76 -9.67
C PHE A 232 0.78 21.02 -8.36
N VAL A 233 -0.51 21.37 -8.45
CA VAL A 233 -1.49 21.26 -7.36
C VAL A 233 -2.47 20.14 -7.68
N ALA A 234 -2.99 19.48 -6.65
CA ALA A 234 -4.08 18.52 -6.74
C ALA A 234 -5.39 19.19 -6.34
N VAL A 235 -6.41 19.09 -7.19
CA VAL A 235 -7.79 19.53 -6.94
C VAL A 235 -8.65 18.29 -6.74
N GLY A 236 -9.38 18.23 -5.62
CA GLY A 236 -10.34 17.18 -5.30
C GLY A 236 -11.65 17.76 -4.74
N ALA A 237 -12.19 18.76 -5.41
CA ALA A 237 -13.35 19.54 -4.99
C ALA A 237 -14.68 18.87 -5.42
N VAL A 238 -14.92 17.66 -4.94
CA VAL A 238 -16.04 16.82 -5.41
C VAL A 238 -17.40 17.40 -5.00
N GLU A 239 -17.53 17.85 -3.76
CA GLU A 239 -18.80 18.32 -3.22
C GLU A 239 -19.15 19.74 -3.74
N PRO A 240 -20.44 20.04 -3.99
CA PRO A 240 -20.89 21.33 -4.54
C PRO A 240 -20.35 22.58 -3.87
N LYS A 241 -20.32 22.58 -2.54
CA LYS A 241 -19.75 23.68 -1.76
C LYS A 241 -18.29 23.96 -2.15
N PHE A 242 -17.48 22.92 -2.32
CA PHE A 242 -16.04 23.06 -2.50
C PHE A 242 -15.68 23.51 -3.92
N TYR A 243 -16.31 22.97 -4.96
CA TYR A 243 -16.06 23.47 -6.31
C TYR A 243 -16.63 24.87 -6.53
N GLN A 244 -17.75 25.24 -5.88
CA GLN A 244 -18.26 26.61 -5.93
C GLN A 244 -17.27 27.60 -5.31
N ASN A 245 -16.67 27.25 -4.16
CA ASN A 245 -15.61 28.05 -3.54
C ASN A 245 -14.36 28.14 -4.44
N LEU A 246 -13.96 27.03 -5.07
CA LEU A 246 -12.85 26.99 -6.03
C LEU A 246 -13.10 27.98 -7.19
N PHE A 247 -14.25 27.88 -7.85
CA PHE A 247 -14.62 28.75 -8.96
C PHE A 247 -14.69 30.22 -8.57
N LYS A 248 -15.30 30.52 -7.41
CA LYS A 248 -15.37 31.88 -6.87
C LYS A 248 -13.98 32.46 -6.60
N LEU A 249 -13.10 31.70 -5.93
CA LEU A 249 -11.76 32.15 -5.55
C LEU A 249 -10.85 32.35 -6.76
N LEU A 250 -10.98 31.50 -7.77
CA LEU A 250 -10.22 31.59 -9.02
C LEU A 250 -10.87 32.52 -10.06
N ASN A 251 -12.07 33.03 -9.80
CA ASN A 251 -12.87 33.82 -10.75
C ASN A 251 -13.06 33.08 -12.08
N VAL A 252 -13.58 31.85 -12.01
CA VAL A 252 -13.94 30.98 -13.15
C VAL A 252 -15.45 30.79 -13.18
N ASP A 253 -16.05 30.83 -14.37
CA ASP A 253 -17.48 30.55 -14.54
C ASP A 253 -17.72 29.04 -14.65
N GLY A 254 -18.02 28.41 -13.51
CA GLY A 254 -18.24 26.96 -13.43
C GLY A 254 -19.67 26.49 -13.67
N ARG A 255 -20.58 27.35 -14.16
CA ARG A 255 -22.02 27.01 -14.31
C ARG A 255 -22.26 25.81 -15.22
N ASP A 256 -21.42 25.66 -16.24
CA ASP A 256 -21.51 24.60 -17.24
C ASP A 256 -20.57 23.42 -16.92
N LEU A 257 -20.23 23.16 -15.65
CA LEU A 257 -19.28 22.09 -15.26
C LEU A 257 -19.55 20.76 -15.95
N PHE A 258 -20.81 20.35 -16.01
CA PHE A 258 -21.23 19.08 -16.61
C PHE A 258 -21.67 19.19 -18.08
N VAL A 259 -21.80 20.41 -18.61
CA VAL A 259 -22.22 20.66 -20.00
C VAL A 259 -21.01 20.93 -20.90
N ASN A 260 -20.04 21.70 -20.41
CA ASN A 260 -18.79 22.03 -21.10
C ASN A 260 -17.58 21.94 -20.15
N PRO A 261 -17.26 20.74 -19.64
CA PRO A 261 -16.11 20.53 -18.74
C PRO A 261 -14.77 20.90 -19.38
N GLY A 262 -14.64 20.82 -20.72
CA GLY A 262 -13.42 21.19 -21.44
C GLY A 262 -13.08 22.67 -21.27
N LYS A 263 -14.05 23.57 -21.50
CA LYS A 263 -13.86 25.00 -21.30
C LYS A 263 -13.46 25.35 -19.86
N ILE A 264 -14.09 24.72 -18.87
CA ILE A 264 -13.77 24.96 -17.46
C ILE A 264 -12.37 24.42 -17.11
N THR A 265 -11.94 23.33 -17.74
CA THR A 265 -10.56 22.83 -17.61
C THR A 265 -9.57 23.88 -18.12
N GLU A 266 -9.77 24.41 -19.33
CA GLU A 266 -8.91 25.44 -19.93
C GLU A 266 -8.84 26.71 -19.06
N ASP A 267 -9.99 27.15 -18.53
CA ASP A 267 -10.06 28.30 -17.62
C ASP A 267 -9.26 28.04 -16.32
N LEU A 268 -9.41 26.85 -15.72
CA LEU A 268 -8.68 26.47 -14.51
C LEU A 268 -7.17 26.34 -14.78
N GLU A 269 -6.76 25.73 -15.88
CA GLU A 269 -5.35 25.64 -16.30
C GLU A 269 -4.73 27.03 -16.45
N SER A 270 -5.42 27.93 -17.16
CA SER A 270 -5.01 29.33 -17.32
C SER A 270 -4.86 30.05 -15.98
N ARG A 271 -5.77 29.81 -15.02
CA ARG A 271 -5.68 30.38 -13.67
C ARG A 271 -4.48 29.81 -12.91
N PHE A 272 -4.32 28.50 -12.83
CA PHE A 272 -3.25 27.87 -12.04
C PHE A 272 -1.84 28.21 -12.57
N LEU A 273 -1.68 28.49 -13.85
CA LEU A 273 -0.40 28.94 -14.42
C LEU A 273 0.06 30.34 -13.93
N GLN A 274 -0.80 31.13 -13.28
CA GLN A 274 -0.46 32.52 -12.91
C GLN A 274 0.44 32.64 -11.67
N LYS A 275 0.52 31.60 -10.84
CA LYS A 275 1.28 31.61 -9.58
C LYS A 275 1.98 30.27 -9.37
N THR A 276 3.00 30.26 -8.53
CA THR A 276 3.74 29.04 -8.18
C THR A 276 2.86 28.12 -7.32
N ARG A 277 3.17 26.82 -7.30
CA ARG A 277 2.49 25.83 -6.43
C ARG A 277 2.33 26.31 -5.00
N ASP A 278 3.42 26.77 -4.37
CA ASP A 278 3.40 27.14 -2.95
C ASP A 278 2.59 28.42 -2.69
N LYS A 279 2.58 29.36 -3.66
CA LYS A 279 1.71 30.54 -3.59
C LYS A 279 0.23 30.14 -3.68
N TRP A 280 -0.12 29.16 -4.52
CA TRP A 280 -1.48 28.62 -4.54
C TRP A 280 -1.83 27.90 -3.25
N ALA A 281 -0.96 27.01 -2.76
CA ALA A 281 -1.18 26.31 -1.49
C ALA A 281 -1.47 27.28 -0.33
N ASN A 282 -0.78 28.42 -0.28
CA ASN A 282 -1.05 29.47 0.70
C ASN A 282 -2.40 30.18 0.47
N ILE A 283 -2.77 30.48 -0.78
CA ILE A 283 -4.06 31.11 -1.13
C ILE A 283 -5.24 30.21 -0.75
N PHE A 284 -5.14 28.89 -0.99
CA PHE A 284 -6.20 27.94 -0.71
C PHE A 284 -6.30 27.53 0.77
N LYS A 285 -5.34 27.92 1.61
CA LYS A 285 -5.34 27.62 3.04
C LYS A 285 -6.62 28.16 3.68
N GLY A 286 -7.41 27.25 4.25
CA GLY A 286 -8.67 27.58 4.96
C GLY A 286 -9.86 27.96 4.07
N GLN A 287 -9.77 27.81 2.74
CA GLN A 287 -10.83 28.25 1.81
C GLN A 287 -11.90 27.17 1.51
N GLU A 288 -11.76 25.96 2.04
CA GLU A 288 -12.64 24.82 1.73
C GLU A 288 -12.80 24.57 0.22
N CYS A 289 -11.68 24.52 -0.52
CA CYS A 289 -11.67 24.26 -1.97
C CYS A 289 -11.06 22.90 -2.36
N CYS A 290 -10.60 22.09 -1.38
CA CYS A 290 -9.91 20.82 -1.62
C CYS A 290 -8.71 20.93 -2.59
N VAL A 291 -7.88 21.97 -2.44
CA VAL A 291 -6.65 22.16 -3.23
C VAL A 291 -5.42 22.00 -2.35
N THR A 292 -4.49 21.16 -2.77
CA THR A 292 -3.23 20.87 -2.03
C THR A 292 -2.02 20.87 -2.97
N PRO A 293 -0.80 21.14 -2.48
CA PRO A 293 0.40 20.99 -3.31
C PRO A 293 0.67 19.51 -3.62
N VAL A 294 1.07 19.22 -4.86
CA VAL A 294 1.70 17.93 -5.19
C VAL A 294 3.17 18.01 -4.76
N LEU A 295 3.53 17.19 -3.77
CA LEU A 295 4.88 17.17 -3.19
C LEU A 295 5.73 16.07 -3.81
N ASP A 296 7.03 16.34 -3.95
CA ASP A 296 8.05 15.35 -4.25
C ASP A 296 8.49 14.61 -2.97
N ILE A 297 9.10 13.41 -3.11
CA ILE A 297 9.54 12.56 -1.99
C ILE A 297 10.52 13.26 -1.05
N HIS A 298 11.30 14.22 -1.55
CA HIS A 298 12.25 14.97 -0.74
C HIS A 298 11.58 16.10 0.07
N GLU A 299 10.39 16.54 -0.32
CA GLU A 299 9.64 17.63 0.32
C GLU A 299 8.77 17.13 1.48
N VAL A 300 8.38 15.84 1.46
CA VAL A 300 7.34 15.29 2.37
C VAL A 300 7.67 15.51 3.84
N GLY A 301 8.90 15.27 4.30
CA GLY A 301 9.23 15.39 5.72
C GLY A 301 9.34 16.82 6.23
N SER A 302 9.44 17.80 5.33
CA SER A 302 9.47 19.24 5.66
C SER A 302 8.11 19.94 5.55
N TYR A 303 7.09 19.28 5.01
CA TYR A 303 5.77 19.88 4.87
C TYR A 303 5.09 20.04 6.25
N GLY A 304 4.51 21.21 6.54
CA GLY A 304 4.02 21.57 7.89
C GLY A 304 3.14 20.50 8.54
N GLN A 305 2.13 19.98 7.83
CA GLN A 305 1.27 18.91 8.33
C GLN A 305 2.03 17.62 8.69
N HIS A 306 3.08 17.29 7.94
CA HIS A 306 3.91 16.11 8.19
C HIS A 306 4.90 16.34 9.34
N VAL A 307 5.38 17.58 9.53
CA VAL A 307 6.18 17.98 10.69
C VAL A 307 5.34 17.95 11.97
N ASP A 308 4.18 18.62 11.97
CA ASP A 308 3.25 18.70 13.11
C ASP A 308 2.84 17.30 13.60
N ARG A 309 2.69 16.38 12.65
CA ARG A 309 2.37 15.00 12.95
C ARG A 309 3.61 14.15 13.21
N ASN A 310 4.83 14.53 12.89
CA ASN A 310 5.96 13.59 12.85
C ASN A 310 5.64 12.35 11.97
N SER A 311 5.19 12.59 10.74
CA SER A 311 4.78 11.53 9.80
C SER A 311 5.95 10.77 9.18
N PHE A 312 7.13 11.39 9.13
CA PHE A 312 8.33 10.81 8.53
C PHE A 312 9.50 10.94 9.50
N THR A 313 10.39 9.94 9.49
CA THR A 313 11.69 9.98 10.15
C THR A 313 12.78 10.23 9.11
N LYS A 314 13.71 11.15 9.41
CA LYS A 314 14.88 11.41 8.56
C LYS A 314 15.94 10.34 8.78
N THR A 315 16.34 9.64 7.73
CA THR A 315 17.56 8.82 7.72
C THR A 315 18.72 9.64 7.13
N SER A 316 19.89 9.04 6.92
CA SER A 316 21.07 9.73 6.38
C SER A 316 20.80 10.45 5.04
N SER A 317 19.87 9.94 4.22
CA SER A 317 19.59 10.50 2.90
C SER A 317 18.10 10.68 2.57
N ASN A 318 17.18 10.04 3.30
CA ASN A 318 15.78 9.96 2.90
C ASN A 318 14.80 10.29 4.03
N TRP A 319 13.59 10.69 3.66
CA TRP A 319 12.44 10.70 4.56
C TRP A 319 11.72 9.37 4.44
N ILE A 320 11.58 8.65 5.56
CA ILE A 320 10.89 7.36 5.61
C ILE A 320 9.62 7.50 6.42
N ALA A 321 8.49 7.04 5.89
CA ALA A 321 7.21 7.10 6.59
C ALA A 321 7.26 6.30 7.91
N ASN A 322 6.73 6.89 8.97
CA ASN A 322 6.50 6.21 10.23
C ASN A 322 5.31 5.23 10.09
N PRO A 323 5.24 4.17 10.92
CA PRO A 323 4.14 3.21 10.85
C PRO A 323 2.75 3.86 10.90
N SER A 324 1.81 3.27 10.16
CA SER A 324 0.41 3.67 10.06
C SER A 324 -0.48 2.42 10.18
N PRO A 325 -1.61 2.45 10.90
CA PRO A 325 -2.19 3.60 11.59
C PRO A 325 -1.38 4.03 12.83
N ARG A 326 -1.63 5.26 13.29
CA ARG A 326 -1.18 5.68 14.62
C ARG A 326 -2.09 5.12 15.67
N VAL A 327 -1.50 4.85 16.80
CA VAL A 327 -2.20 4.35 17.97
C VAL A 327 -2.00 5.38 19.07
N TRP A 328 -3.06 5.61 19.84
CA TRP A 328 -3.07 6.49 20.99
C TRP A 328 -3.73 5.73 22.15
N THR A 329 -3.15 5.79 23.34
CA THR A 329 -3.82 5.34 24.55
C THR A 329 -4.82 6.42 24.95
N GLN A 330 -5.69 6.12 25.90
CA GLN A 330 -6.57 7.13 26.47
C GLN A 330 -5.78 8.34 26.97
N ASP A 331 -4.68 8.11 27.68
CA ASP A 331 -3.83 9.18 28.22
C ASP A 331 -3.11 9.98 27.13
N GLU A 332 -2.56 9.30 26.12
CA GLU A 332 -1.90 9.97 25.01
C GLU A 332 -2.89 10.78 24.17
N LEU A 333 -4.09 10.26 23.94
CA LEU A 333 -5.15 10.98 23.24
C LEU A 333 -5.61 12.21 24.04
N ALA A 334 -5.74 12.09 25.36
CA ALA A 334 -6.06 13.23 26.23
C ALA A 334 -4.96 14.31 26.17
N ALA A 335 -3.69 13.90 26.14
CA ALA A 335 -2.55 14.81 26.02
C ALA A 335 -2.43 15.51 24.64
N LEU A 336 -3.07 14.99 23.59
CA LEU A 336 -3.15 15.67 22.29
C LEU A 336 -4.15 16.82 22.30
N SER A 337 -5.28 16.64 22.98
CA SER A 337 -6.34 17.64 23.04
C SER A 337 -5.93 18.87 23.84
N SER A 338 -5.05 18.73 24.84
CA SER A 338 -4.51 19.86 25.61
C SER A 338 -3.48 20.71 24.86
N LYS A 339 -3.01 20.26 23.69
CA LYS A 339 -2.05 20.99 22.83
C LYS A 339 -2.70 21.76 21.68
N LYS A 340 -4.02 21.65 21.51
CA LYS A 340 -4.79 22.40 20.50
C LYS A 340 -5.39 23.65 21.11
#